data_AF-A0AAN6ZI87-F1
#
_entry.id   AF-A0AAN6ZI87-F1
#
_cell.length_a   1.000
_cell.length_b   1.000
_cell.length_c   1.000
_cell.angle_alpha   90.00
_cell.angle_beta   90.00
_cell.angle_gamma   90.00
#
_symmetry.space_group_name_H-M   'P 1'
#
loop_
_entity.id
_entity.type
_entity.pdbx_description
1 polymer ?
#
loop_
_entity_poly.entity_id
_entity_poly.type
_entity_poly.pdbx_seq_one_letter_code
_entity_poly.pdbx_strand_id
1 'polypeptide(L)'
;MTSTTNVLLRQPGSVTQVAPEPYTATISREQVLALLKTTAVGQRDFILVDTRQKDVEAGTIRGSINLQAESLPITLPSVYALFKAAGLRLVIFYCGTSVNRGRKAAEHLTGHITRVGDRNMKSLVLEGGFKGWAAAGEEYVRWVDAVDVSSS
;
A
#
# COMPACT_ATOMS: atom_id res chain seq x y z
N MET A 1 22.82 12.73 68.58
CA MET A 1 21.59 12.24 67.93
C MET A 1 21.60 12.76 66.52
N THR A 2 21.64 11.83 65.57
CA THR A 2 22.06 11.97 64.19
C THR A 2 21.01 12.64 63.30
N SER A 3 21.51 13.51 62.44
CA SER A 3 20.85 14.04 61.23
C SER A 3 20.46 12.91 60.29
N THR A 4 19.27 12.96 59.69
CA THR A 4 19.01 12.28 58.42
C THR A 4 17.99 13.07 57.60
N THR A 5 18.54 13.83 56.65
CA THR A 5 17.89 14.40 55.48
C THR A 5 17.21 13.29 54.67
N ASN A 6 15.88 13.39 54.46
CA ASN A 6 15.20 12.51 53.51
C ASN A 6 15.37 13.06 52.09
N VAL A 7 16.09 12.29 51.28
CA VAL A 7 16.42 12.55 49.89
C VAL A 7 15.20 12.34 49.01
N LEU A 8 14.94 13.33 48.15
CA LEU A 8 13.93 13.32 47.10
C LEU A 8 14.26 12.21 46.06
N LEU A 9 13.57 11.08 46.10
CA LEU A 9 13.65 10.06 45.06
C LEU A 9 12.86 10.52 43.82
N ARG A 10 13.59 11.03 42.82
CA ARG A 10 13.09 11.22 41.45
C ARG A 10 12.78 9.85 40.85
N GLN A 11 11.53 9.61 40.45
CA GLN A 11 11.18 8.44 39.64
C GLN A 11 11.68 8.64 38.19
N PRO A 12 12.38 7.66 37.59
CA PRO A 12 12.81 7.76 36.20
C PRO A 12 11.66 7.50 35.22
N GLY A 13 11.48 8.47 34.33
CA GLY A 13 10.92 8.42 32.97
C GLY A 13 9.92 7.32 32.63
N SER A 14 8.65 7.71 32.51
CA SER A 14 7.64 6.97 31.74
C SER A 14 8.13 6.79 30.31
N VAL A 15 8.59 5.59 29.96
CA VAL A 15 8.75 5.19 28.56
C VAL A 15 7.34 5.17 27.99
N THR A 16 7.01 6.19 27.19
CA THR A 16 5.79 6.14 26.38
C THR A 16 6.00 5.02 25.37
N GLN A 17 5.40 3.87 25.62
CA GLN A 17 5.27 2.83 24.59
C GLN A 17 4.41 3.44 23.48
N VAL A 18 5.06 4.00 22.47
CA VAL A 18 4.38 4.43 21.25
C VAL A 18 3.87 3.16 20.60
N ALA A 19 2.55 2.95 20.65
CA ALA A 19 1.91 1.91 19.86
C ALA A 19 2.32 2.09 18.39
N PRO A 20 2.66 1.03 17.64
CA PRO A 20 3.00 1.19 16.23
C PRO A 20 1.81 1.84 15.52
N GLU A 21 2.06 3.01 14.90
CA GLU A 21 1.05 3.79 14.19
C GLU A 21 0.23 2.89 13.24
N PRO A 22 -1.08 2.74 13.42
CA PRO A 22 -1.90 1.84 12.60
C PRO A 22 -2.22 2.42 11.22
N TYR A 23 -1.64 3.56 10.85
CA TYR A 23 -1.91 4.19 9.57
C TYR A 23 -1.02 3.56 8.50
N THR A 24 -1.64 2.66 7.75
CA THR A 24 -1.13 2.28 6.44
C THR A 24 -0.88 3.56 5.64
N ALA A 25 0.36 3.78 5.21
CA ALA A 25 0.70 4.96 4.45
C ALA A 25 -0.11 5.00 3.14
N THR A 26 -0.61 6.19 2.81
CA THR A 26 -1.43 6.42 1.62
C THR A 26 -0.66 7.16 0.55
N ILE A 27 -1.17 7.10 -0.67
CA ILE A 27 -0.71 7.90 -1.81
C ILE A 27 -1.92 8.45 -2.55
N SER A 28 -1.87 9.73 -2.92
CA SER A 28 -2.96 10.39 -3.62
C SER A 28 -3.01 9.95 -5.09
N ARG A 29 -4.18 10.08 -5.72
CA ARG A 29 -4.32 9.79 -7.16
C ARG A 29 -3.47 10.70 -8.04
N GLU A 30 -3.27 11.97 -7.63
CA GLU A 30 -2.45 12.95 -8.35
C GLU A 30 -0.99 12.51 -8.35
N GLN A 31 -0.49 12.01 -7.20
CA GLN A 31 0.86 11.47 -7.08
C GLN A 31 1.03 10.21 -7.93
N VAL A 32 0.06 9.30 -7.91
CA VAL A 32 0.08 8.10 -8.78
C VAL A 32 0.05 8.48 -10.25
N LEU A 33 -0.80 9.42 -10.66
CA LEU A 33 -0.88 9.90 -12.04
C LEU A 33 0.45 10.52 -12.50
N ALA A 34 1.12 11.29 -11.64
CA ALA A 34 2.44 11.82 -11.92
C ALA A 34 3.45 10.69 -12.18
N LEU A 35 3.50 9.68 -11.30
CA LEU A 35 4.37 8.50 -11.47
C LEU A 35 4.09 7.76 -12.79
N LEU A 36 2.81 7.60 -13.16
CA LEU A 36 2.40 6.94 -14.39
C LEU A 36 2.85 7.71 -15.64
N LYS A 37 2.77 9.04 -15.61
CA LYS A 37 3.18 9.93 -16.71
C LYS A 37 4.70 10.01 -16.87
N THR A 38 5.46 9.94 -15.77
CA THR A 38 6.92 10.10 -15.80
C THR A 38 7.66 8.82 -16.14
N THR A 39 7.06 7.65 -15.88
CA THR A 39 7.77 6.37 -15.95
C THR A 39 6.97 5.32 -16.70
N ALA A 40 7.52 4.87 -17.84
CA ALA A 40 6.93 3.79 -18.64
C ALA A 40 6.95 2.45 -17.88
N VAL A 41 5.97 1.57 -18.13
CA VAL A 41 5.74 0.32 -17.37
C VAL A 41 7.00 -0.54 -17.18
N GLY A 42 7.87 -0.66 -18.18
CA GLY A 42 9.12 -1.44 -18.11
C GLY A 42 10.29 -0.77 -17.39
N GLN A 43 10.12 0.45 -16.89
CA GLN A 43 11.16 1.24 -16.22
C GLN A 43 10.75 1.65 -14.80
N ARG A 44 9.62 1.15 -14.30
CA ARG A 44 9.09 1.52 -12.99
C ARG A 44 9.80 0.76 -11.88
N ASP A 45 10.12 1.48 -10.82
CA ASP A 45 10.42 0.93 -9.50
C ASP A 45 9.17 0.87 -8.62
N PHE A 46 7.98 0.98 -9.22
CA PHE A 46 6.70 0.90 -8.53
C PHE A 46 5.69 0.02 -9.28
N ILE A 47 4.75 -0.54 -8.55
CA ILE A 47 3.64 -1.32 -9.11
C ILE A 47 2.32 -0.95 -8.45
N LEU A 48 1.25 -0.98 -9.24
CA LEU A 48 -0.11 -0.93 -8.73
C LEU A 48 -0.67 -2.35 -8.60
N VAL A 49 -1.34 -2.62 -7.49
CA VAL A 49 -1.96 -3.91 -7.19
C VAL A 49 -3.45 -3.72 -6.97
N ASP A 50 -4.24 -4.17 -7.93
CA ASP A 50 -5.68 -4.24 -7.84
C ASP A 50 -6.09 -5.46 -7.02
N THR A 51 -6.84 -5.22 -5.94
CA THR A 51 -7.32 -6.27 -5.04
C THR A 51 -8.82 -6.56 -5.17
N ARG A 52 -9.45 -6.08 -6.26
CA ARG A 52 -10.85 -6.38 -6.59
C ARG A 52 -10.97 -7.80 -7.18
N GLN A 53 -12.07 -8.47 -6.84
CA GLN A 53 -12.44 -9.77 -7.42
C GLN A 53 -13.41 -9.59 -8.61
N LYS A 54 -14.67 -9.25 -8.35
CA LYS A 54 -15.76 -9.25 -9.35
C LYS A 54 -16.02 -7.90 -10.01
N ASP A 55 -15.47 -6.81 -9.48
CA ASP A 55 -15.71 -5.44 -9.97
C ASP A 55 -14.64 -4.95 -10.98
N VAL A 56 -14.04 -5.85 -11.76
CA VAL A 56 -13.00 -5.52 -12.77
C VAL A 56 -13.62 -5.21 -14.15
N GLU A 57 -14.94 -5.38 -14.30
CA GLU A 57 -15.67 -5.16 -15.57
C GLU A 57 -15.49 -3.74 -16.13
N ALA A 58 -15.26 -2.74 -15.27
CA ALA A 58 -14.97 -1.37 -15.67
C ALA A 58 -13.51 -1.10 -16.07
N GLY A 59 -12.66 -2.13 -16.09
CA GLY A 59 -11.23 -2.03 -16.32
C GLY A 59 -10.38 -1.87 -15.06
N THR A 60 -9.08 -1.71 -15.27
CA THR A 60 -8.07 -1.56 -14.22
C THR A 60 -7.14 -0.39 -14.53
N ILE A 61 -6.50 0.21 -13.51
CA ILE A 61 -5.52 1.28 -13.76
C ILE A 61 -4.35 0.67 -14.55
N ARG A 62 -3.93 1.33 -15.62
CA ARG A 62 -2.93 0.84 -16.57
C ARG A 62 -1.61 0.48 -15.89
N GLY A 63 -1.13 -0.72 -16.20
CA GLY A 63 0.09 -1.28 -15.63
C GLY A 63 -0.09 -1.82 -14.20
N SER A 64 -1.33 -2.00 -13.75
CA SER A 64 -1.60 -2.75 -12.51
C SER A 64 -1.58 -4.25 -12.75
N ILE A 65 -1.30 -5.02 -11.70
CA ILE A 65 -1.60 -6.45 -11.63
C ILE A 65 -2.80 -6.69 -10.73
N ASN A 66 -3.55 -7.76 -10.97
CA ASN A 66 -4.65 -8.15 -10.09
C ASN A 66 -4.19 -9.26 -9.12
N LEU A 67 -4.21 -8.97 -7.81
CA LEU A 67 -3.95 -9.93 -6.74
C LEU A 67 -5.07 -9.85 -5.72
N GLN A 68 -5.86 -10.91 -5.61
CA GLN A 68 -7.02 -10.94 -4.71
C GLN A 68 -6.59 -10.82 -3.24
N ALA A 69 -7.25 -9.93 -2.48
CA ALA A 69 -6.89 -9.67 -1.08
C ALA A 69 -7.04 -10.90 -0.19
N GLU A 70 -7.96 -11.81 -0.52
CA GLU A 70 -8.31 -12.97 0.28
C GLU A 70 -7.22 -14.04 0.28
N SER A 71 -6.56 -14.27 -0.86
CA SER A 71 -5.46 -15.23 -0.99
C SER A 71 -4.08 -14.62 -0.71
N LEU A 72 -3.97 -13.28 -0.77
CA LEU A 72 -2.68 -12.59 -0.67
C LEU A 72 -1.87 -12.96 0.58
N PRO A 73 -2.43 -13.11 1.81
CA PRO A 73 -1.64 -13.45 2.99
C PRO A 73 -0.89 -14.78 2.86
N ILE A 74 -1.46 -15.76 2.15
CA ILE A 74 -0.87 -17.09 1.93
C ILE A 74 0.31 -16.98 0.97
N THR A 75 0.16 -16.23 -0.12
CA THR A 75 1.18 -16.10 -1.17
C THR A 75 2.16 -14.95 -0.95
N LEU A 76 1.98 -14.18 0.12
CA LEU A 76 2.70 -12.92 0.35
C LEU A 76 4.23 -13.06 0.31
N PRO A 77 4.87 -14.09 0.89
CA PRO A 77 6.32 -14.23 0.80
C PRO A 77 6.83 -14.37 -0.63
N SER A 78 6.12 -15.14 -1.48
CA SER A 78 6.47 -15.30 -2.90
C SER A 78 6.24 -14.01 -3.69
N VAL A 79 5.12 -13.33 -3.44
CA VAL A 79 4.81 -12.04 -4.06
C VAL A 79 5.88 -10.99 -3.70
N TYR A 80 6.26 -10.91 -2.43
CA TYR A 80 7.34 -10.04 -1.97
C TYR A 80 8.67 -10.38 -2.65
N ALA A 81 9.05 -11.66 -2.72
CA ALA A 81 10.28 -12.08 -3.36
C ALA A 81 10.32 -11.68 -4.85
N LEU A 82 9.21 -11.83 -5.57
CA LEU A 82 9.08 -11.40 -6.96
C LEU A 82 9.21 -9.88 -7.10
N PHE A 83 8.52 -9.11 -6.26
CA PHE A 83 8.63 -7.65 -6.27
C PHE A 83 10.05 -7.18 -5.96
N LYS A 84 10.72 -7.84 -5.00
CA LYS A 84 12.09 -7.54 -4.64
C LYS A 84 13.06 -7.82 -5.77
N ALA A 85 12.92 -8.99 -6.42
CA ALA A 85 13.74 -9.39 -7.56
C ALA A 85 13.54 -8.46 -8.77
N ALA A 86 12.33 -7.95 -8.97
CA ALA A 86 12.01 -6.94 -9.98
C ALA A 86 12.51 -5.53 -9.64
N GLY A 87 13.16 -5.33 -8.49
CA GLY A 87 13.70 -4.03 -8.08
C GLY A 87 12.63 -3.02 -7.63
N LEU A 88 11.43 -3.49 -7.30
CA LEU A 88 10.34 -2.60 -6.89
C LEU A 88 10.59 -2.02 -5.50
N ARG A 89 10.40 -0.70 -5.41
CA ARG A 89 10.53 0.13 -4.21
C ARG A 89 9.18 0.57 -3.66
N LEU A 90 8.16 0.71 -4.50
CA LEU A 90 6.81 1.10 -4.07
C LEU A 90 5.76 0.10 -4.57
N VAL A 91 4.95 -0.42 -3.66
CA VAL A 91 3.81 -1.29 -3.98
C VAL A 91 2.54 -0.58 -3.54
N ILE A 92 1.68 -0.24 -4.49
CA ILE A 92 0.51 0.61 -4.28
C ILE A 92 -0.74 -0.25 -4.44
N PHE A 93 -1.39 -0.57 -3.33
CA PHE A 93 -2.62 -1.35 -3.33
C PHE A 93 -3.85 -0.46 -3.53
N TYR A 94 -4.83 -0.98 -4.25
CA TYR A 94 -6.15 -0.38 -4.29
C TYR A 94 -7.24 -1.44 -4.35
N CYS A 95 -8.46 -1.05 -3.97
CA CYS A 95 -9.67 -1.80 -4.29
C CYS A 95 -10.73 -0.83 -4.83
N GLY A 96 -12.02 -1.16 -4.74
CA GLY A 96 -13.09 -0.26 -5.17
C GLY A 96 -13.01 1.13 -4.51
N THR A 97 -12.88 1.18 -3.18
CA THR A 97 -12.77 2.43 -2.40
C THR A 97 -11.49 2.53 -1.57
N SER A 98 -10.69 1.46 -1.55
CA SER A 98 -9.51 1.29 -0.70
C SER A 98 -9.74 1.35 0.82
N VAL A 99 -11.00 1.32 1.30
CA VAL A 99 -11.33 1.33 2.74
C VAL A 99 -11.09 -0.01 3.43
N ASN A 100 -11.21 -1.13 2.70
CA ASN A 100 -11.16 -2.48 3.27
C ASN A 100 -10.02 -3.30 2.66
N ARG A 101 -10.29 -4.02 1.57
CA ARG A 101 -9.38 -4.99 0.93
C ARG A 101 -8.00 -4.39 0.60
N GLY A 102 -7.96 -3.22 -0.03
CA GLY A 102 -6.72 -2.53 -0.37
C GLY A 102 -5.88 -2.18 0.86
N ARG A 103 -6.51 -1.66 1.93
CA ARG A 103 -5.84 -1.37 3.20
C ARG A 103 -5.27 -2.63 3.84
N LYS A 104 -6.08 -3.69 3.99
CA LYS A 104 -5.61 -4.96 4.57
C LYS A 104 -4.43 -5.56 3.79
N ALA A 105 -4.51 -5.56 2.46
CA ALA A 105 -3.43 -6.04 1.61
C ALA A 105 -2.12 -5.27 1.84
N ALA A 106 -2.22 -3.94 1.93
CA ALA A 106 -1.08 -3.09 2.22
C ALA A 106 -0.51 -3.33 3.63
N GLU A 107 -1.37 -3.49 4.66
CA GLU A 107 -0.96 -3.86 6.04
C GLU A 107 -0.20 -5.18 6.08
N HIS A 108 -0.69 -6.19 5.35
CA HIS A 108 -0.03 -7.48 5.25
C HIS A 108 1.39 -7.36 4.68
N LEU A 109 1.56 -6.64 3.56
CA LEU A 109 2.89 -6.43 2.98
C LEU A 109 3.78 -5.58 3.89
N THR A 110 3.27 -4.53 4.53
CA THR A 110 4.01 -3.74 5.52
C THR A 110 4.54 -4.63 6.64
N GLY A 111 3.68 -5.47 7.22
CA GLY A 111 4.09 -6.41 8.27
C GLY A 111 5.15 -7.41 7.79
N HIS A 112 5.11 -7.82 6.51
CA HIS A 112 6.14 -8.67 5.92
C HIS A 112 7.47 -7.93 5.75
N ILE A 113 7.46 -6.74 5.13
CA ILE A 113 8.62 -5.86 4.93
C ILE A 113 9.33 -5.60 6.27
N THR A 114 8.57 -5.24 7.31
CA THR A 114 9.11 -5.02 8.66
C THR A 114 9.76 -6.28 9.23
N ARG A 115 9.10 -7.44 9.12
CA ARG A 115 9.60 -8.71 9.66
C ARG A 115 10.91 -9.16 9.02
N VAL A 116 11.06 -8.94 7.71
CA VAL A 116 12.29 -9.29 6.97
C VAL A 116 13.35 -8.18 7.00
N GLY A 117 13.06 -7.06 7.65
CA GLY A 117 13.99 -5.94 7.79
C GLY A 117 14.29 -5.19 6.49
N ASP A 118 13.40 -5.25 5.49
CA ASP A 118 13.62 -4.52 4.23
C ASP A 118 13.33 -3.02 4.42
N ARG A 119 14.32 -2.18 4.11
CA ARG A 119 14.25 -0.72 4.23
C ARG A 119 14.01 -0.02 2.90
N ASN A 120 14.01 -0.76 1.79
CA ASN A 120 13.93 -0.21 0.44
C ASN A 120 12.52 -0.24 -0.14
N MET A 121 11.73 -1.27 0.19
CA MET A 121 10.36 -1.40 -0.29
C MET A 121 9.36 -0.73 0.67
N LYS A 122 8.34 -0.07 0.13
CA LYS A 122 7.21 0.48 0.87
C LYS A 122 5.89 -0.04 0.30
N SER A 123 4.94 -0.25 1.19
CA SER A 123 3.57 -0.66 0.88
C SER A 123 2.63 0.52 1.15
N LEU A 124 1.86 0.93 0.14
CA LEU A 124 0.99 2.11 0.18
C LEU A 124 -0.42 1.77 -0.28
N VAL A 125 -1.39 2.61 0.08
CA VAL A 125 -2.78 2.51 -0.38
C VAL A 125 -3.14 3.71 -1.24
N LEU A 126 -3.70 3.47 -2.43
CA LEU A 126 -4.27 4.53 -3.26
C LEU A 126 -5.57 5.05 -2.63
N GLU A 127 -5.58 6.34 -2.31
CA GLU A 127 -6.74 7.03 -1.73
C GLU A 127 -7.93 7.02 -2.68
N GLY A 128 -9.13 6.81 -2.13
CA GLY A 128 -10.38 6.72 -2.90
C GLY A 128 -10.52 5.47 -3.77
N GLY A 129 -9.45 4.68 -3.93
CA GLY A 129 -9.42 3.47 -4.76
C GLY A 129 -9.82 3.71 -6.22
N PHE A 130 -10.23 2.65 -6.89
CA PHE A 130 -10.63 2.73 -8.30
C PHE A 130 -11.84 3.65 -8.53
N LYS A 131 -12.80 3.70 -7.59
CA LYS A 131 -13.95 4.62 -7.70
C LYS A 131 -13.52 6.08 -7.65
N GLY A 132 -12.61 6.42 -6.72
CA GLY A 132 -12.04 7.76 -6.63
C GLY A 132 -11.20 8.15 -7.84
N TRP A 133 -10.52 7.17 -8.46
CA TRP A 133 -9.82 7.33 -9.73
C TRP A 133 -10.79 7.60 -10.89
N ALA A 134 -11.78 6.74 -11.08
CA ALA A 134 -12.73 6.82 -12.19
C ALA A 134 -13.61 8.09 -12.12
N ALA A 135 -13.94 8.56 -10.92
CA ALA A 135 -14.74 9.77 -10.71
C ALA A 135 -13.93 11.08 -10.86
N ALA A 136 -12.61 11.01 -11.03
CA ALA A 136 -11.73 12.19 -11.04
C ALA A 136 -11.67 12.92 -12.39
N GLY A 137 -12.38 12.43 -13.41
CA GLY A 137 -12.46 13.04 -14.74
C GLY A 137 -11.67 12.30 -15.82
N GLU A 138 -11.79 12.78 -17.06
CA GLU A 138 -11.26 12.10 -18.25
C GLU A 138 -9.75 11.85 -18.18
N GLU A 139 -8.98 12.73 -17.55
CA GLU A 139 -7.53 12.58 -17.47
C GLU A 139 -7.11 11.31 -16.73
N TYR A 140 -7.93 10.84 -15.78
CA TYR A 140 -7.71 9.60 -15.03
C TYR A 140 -8.28 8.40 -15.77
N VAL A 141 -9.45 8.55 -16.39
CA VAL A 141 -10.10 7.48 -17.18
C VAL A 141 -9.23 7.05 -18.36
N ARG A 142 -8.44 7.95 -18.97
CA ARG A 142 -7.47 7.61 -20.03
C ARG A 142 -6.36 6.65 -19.59
N TRP A 143 -6.16 6.50 -18.29
CA TRP A 143 -5.24 5.54 -17.68
C TRP A 143 -5.94 4.27 -17.20
N VAL A 144 -7.17 4.01 -17.62
CA VAL A 144 -7.86 2.75 -17.36
C VAL A 144 -7.77 1.89 -18.61
N ASP A 145 -7.22 0.68 -18.46
CA ASP A 145 -7.31 -0.34 -19.48
C ASP A 145 -8.61 -1.10 -19.25
N ALA A 146 -9.55 -0.96 -20.19
CA ALA A 146 -10.85 -1.60 -20.14
C ALA A 146 -10.71 -3.12 -20.30
N VAL A 147 -11.54 -3.88 -19.59
CA VAL A 147 -11.74 -5.29 -19.91
C VAL A 147 -12.65 -5.32 -21.13
N ASP A 148 -12.13 -5.85 -22.24
CA ASP A 148 -12.93 -6.02 -23.44
C ASP A 148 -13.92 -7.18 -23.21
N VAL A 149 -15.18 -6.83 -22.93
CA VAL A 149 -16.28 -7.80 -22.72
C VAL A 149 -16.94 -8.19 -24.04
N SER A 150 -16.35 -7.88 -25.20
CA SER A 150 -16.92 -8.13 -26.53
C SER A 150 -16.84 -9.57 -27.04
N SER A 151 -16.44 -10.53 -26.20
CA SER A 151 -16.34 -11.94 -26.60
C SER A 151 -16.83 -12.91 -25.53
N SER A 152 -18.14 -12.94 -25.29
CA SER A 152 -18.84 -14.04 -24.59
C SER A 152 -20.16 -14.33 -25.28
#